data_AF-W8YT85-F1
#
_entry.id   AF-W8YT85-F1
#
_cell.length_a   1.000
_cell.length_b   1.000
_cell.length_c   1.000
_cell.angle_alpha   90.00
_cell.angle_beta   90.00
_cell.angle_gamma   90.00
#
_symmetry.space_group_name_H-M   'P 1'
#
loop_
_entity.id
_entity.type
_entity.pdbx_description
1 polymer ?
#
loop_
_entity_poly.entity_id
_entity_poly.type
_entity_poly.pdbx_seq_one_letter_code
_entity_poly.pdbx_strand_id
1 'polypeptide(L)'
;MLDVSPYYTHTTTTSNPGYIGKPNSSIDIIDRKTGELLTRRWYGANGRAIRDVDYTHHNNTKTHPEAPHEHTWTYDKDGNPFRN
;
A
#
# COMPACT_ATOMS: atom_id res chain seq x y z
N MET A 1 -7.75 -6.36 -15.92
CA MET A 1 -8.14 -6.02 -14.52
C MET A 1 -6.88 -5.90 -13.70
N LEU A 2 -6.87 -4.99 -12.73
CA LEU A 2 -5.77 -4.87 -11.78
C LEU A 2 -5.72 -6.13 -10.90
N ASP A 3 -4.61 -6.88 -10.90
CA ASP A 3 -4.43 -7.96 -9.94
C ASP A 3 -4.12 -7.35 -8.57
N VAL A 4 -5.00 -7.62 -7.62
CA VAL A 4 -4.93 -7.12 -6.25
C VAL A 4 -4.79 -8.24 -5.23
N SER A 5 -4.50 -9.46 -5.68
CA SER A 5 -4.33 -10.62 -4.81
C SER A 5 -3.22 -10.34 -3.78
N PRO A 6 -3.46 -10.63 -2.49
CA PRO A 6 -2.42 -10.50 -1.48
C PRO A 6 -1.36 -11.58 -1.69
N TYR A 7 -0.15 -11.34 -1.18
CA TYR A 7 0.82 -12.42 -1.01
C TYR A 7 0.36 -13.42 0.05
N TYR A 8 0.86 -14.65 -0.02
CA TYR A 8 0.55 -15.70 0.95
C TYR A 8 0.79 -15.25 2.40
N THR A 9 1.89 -14.52 2.62
CA THR A 9 2.10 -13.82 3.90
C THR A 9 1.35 -12.50 3.87
N HIS A 10 0.21 -12.46 4.56
CA HIS A 10 -0.67 -11.29 4.59
C HIS A 10 -1.08 -10.93 6.03
N THR A 11 -1.12 -9.63 6.33
CA THR A 11 -1.61 -9.10 7.61
C THR A 11 -2.51 -7.88 7.40
N THR A 12 -3.06 -7.35 8.49
CA THR A 12 -3.89 -6.15 8.49
C THR A 12 -3.39 -5.19 9.57
N THR A 13 -3.51 -3.88 9.32
CA THR A 13 -3.18 -2.82 10.27
C THR A 13 -4.15 -1.66 10.17
N THR A 14 -4.31 -0.91 11.25
CA THR A 14 -5.06 0.36 11.28
C THR A 14 -4.15 1.60 11.26
N SER A 15 -2.83 1.41 11.12
CA SER A 15 -1.81 2.47 11.11
C SER A 15 -0.91 2.35 9.89
N ASN A 16 -0.22 3.44 9.53
CA ASN A 16 0.74 3.39 8.43
C ASN A 16 1.90 2.43 8.78
N PRO A 17 2.10 1.33 8.04
CA PRO A 17 3.12 0.34 8.34
C PRO A 17 4.53 0.77 7.89
N GLY A 18 4.65 1.95 7.29
CA GLY A 18 5.92 2.44 6.75
C GLY A 18 6.32 1.76 5.44
N TYR A 19 7.45 2.19 4.90
CA TYR A 19 7.99 1.71 3.62
C TYR A 19 8.92 0.50 3.76
N ILE A 20 9.20 0.06 4.98
CA ILE A 20 9.93 -1.18 5.29
C ILE A 20 9.00 -2.09 6.09
N GLY A 21 8.84 -3.33 5.63
CA GLY A 21 8.01 -4.34 6.26
C GLY A 21 8.61 -5.74 6.09
N LYS A 22 7.79 -6.76 6.32
CA LYS A 22 8.23 -8.15 6.18
C LYS A 22 8.49 -8.47 4.70
N PRO A 23 9.65 -9.08 4.35
CA PRO A 23 9.91 -9.51 2.98
C PRO A 23 8.82 -10.42 2.40
N ASN A 24 8.53 -10.26 1.10
CA ASN A 24 7.56 -11.07 0.35
C ASN A 24 6.20 -11.17 1.06
N SER A 25 5.74 -10.05 1.62
CA SER A 25 4.46 -9.97 2.32
C SER A 25 3.59 -8.86 1.74
N SER A 26 2.31 -8.90 2.11
CA SER A 26 1.37 -7.82 1.84
C SER A 26 0.64 -7.46 3.12
N ILE A 27 0.14 -6.22 3.19
CA ILE A 27 -0.61 -5.75 4.34
C ILE A 27 -1.79 -4.89 3.89
N ASP A 28 -2.94 -5.14 4.50
CA ASP A 28 -4.12 -4.30 4.36
C ASP A 28 -4.10 -3.20 5.41
N ILE A 29 -4.22 -1.96 4.96
CA ILE A 29 -4.39 -0.78 5.78
C ILE A 29 -5.89 -0.48 5.79
N ILE A 30 -6.51 -0.66 6.95
CA ILE A 30 -7.95 -0.50 7.13
C ILE A 30 -8.26 0.75 7.96
N ASP A 31 -9.41 1.37 7.69
CA ASP A 31 -9.92 2.44 8.52
C ASP A 31 -10.28 1.90 9.91
N ARG A 32 -9.76 2.55 10.96
CA ARG A 32 -9.96 2.09 12.34
C ARG A 32 -11.42 2.17 12.80
N LYS A 33 -12.22 3.07 12.24
CA LYS A 33 -13.61 3.32 12.64
C LYS A 33 -14.59 2.48 11.84
N THR A 34 -14.41 2.42 10.52
CA THR A 34 -15.35 1.75 9.60
C THR A 34 -14.94 0.32 9.27
N GLY A 35 -13.66 -0.02 9.41
CA GLY A 35 -13.11 -1.31 8.97
C GLY A 35 -12.92 -1.40 7.45
N GLU A 36 -13.13 -0.31 6.73
CA GLU A 36 -12.99 -0.25 5.27
C GLU A 36 -11.53 -0.45 4.85
N LEU A 37 -11.29 -1.21 3.77
CA LEU A 37 -9.97 -1.34 3.17
C LEU A 37 -9.60 -0.04 2.48
N LEU A 38 -8.56 0.65 2.98
CA LEU A 38 -8.07 1.89 2.41
C LEU A 38 -7.01 1.63 1.35
N THR A 39 -6.00 0.83 1.71
CA THR A 39 -4.86 0.52 0.85
C THR A 39 -4.39 -0.90 1.10
N ARG A 40 -4.03 -1.63 0.04
CA ARG A 40 -3.18 -2.82 0.15
C ARG A 40 -1.77 -2.45 -0.24
N ARG A 41 -0.77 -2.78 0.60
CA ARG A 41 0.66 -2.59 0.32
C ARG A 41 1.35 -3.92 0.15
N TRP A 42 2.25 -4.01 -0.83
CA TRP A 42 3.12 -5.17 -1.05
C TRP A 42 4.58 -4.80 -0.76
N TYR A 43 5.28 -5.71 -0.10
CA TYR A 43 6.70 -5.63 0.19
C TYR A 43 7.48 -6.65 -0.65
N GLY A 44 8.56 -6.19 -1.28
CA GLY A 44 9.45 -7.04 -2.07
C GLY A 44 10.33 -7.94 -1.21
N ALA A 45 11.25 -8.67 -1.87
CA ALA A 45 12.14 -9.62 -1.21
C ALA A 45 13.12 -9.00 -0.20
N ASN A 46 13.38 -7.71 -0.29
CA ASN A 46 14.21 -6.96 0.66
C ASN A 46 13.37 -6.26 1.75
N GLY A 47 12.06 -6.49 1.80
CA GLY A 47 11.15 -5.85 2.75
C GLY A 47 10.80 -4.40 2.41
N ARG A 48 11.30 -3.82 1.32
CA ARG A 48 10.88 -2.50 0.86
C ARG A 48 9.49 -2.57 0.24
N ALA A 49 8.67 -1.56 0.48
CA ALA A 49 7.41 -1.39 -0.22
C ALA A 49 7.70 -1.28 -1.72
N ILE A 50 6.94 -1.99 -2.53
CA ILE A 50 7.09 -2.00 -4.00
C ILE A 50 5.84 -1.51 -4.72
N ARG A 51 4.68 -1.68 -4.08
CA ARG A 51 3.39 -1.37 -4.67
C ARG A 51 2.36 -1.08 -3.58
N ASP A 52 1.51 -0.11 -3.85
CA ASP A 52 0.24 0.06 -3.14
C ASP A 52 -0.91 0.00 -4.15
N VAL A 53 -2.10 -0.39 -3.67
CA VAL A 53 -3.36 -0.20 -4.37
C VAL A 53 -4.30 0.49 -3.39
N ASP A 54 -4.71 1.70 -3.75
CA ASP A 54 -5.64 2.52 -2.98
C ASP A 54 -7.06 2.20 -3.43
N TYR A 55 -7.91 1.78 -2.50
CA TYR A 55 -9.29 1.37 -2.76
C TYR A 55 -10.29 2.49 -2.51
N THR A 56 -9.87 3.53 -1.79
CA THR A 56 -10.68 4.70 -1.50
C THR A 56 -9.95 5.95 -1.99
N HIS A 57 -10.70 7.04 -2.11
CA HIS A 57 -10.15 8.36 -2.43
C HIS A 57 -9.46 9.03 -1.24
N HIS A 58 -9.23 8.31 -0.13
CA HIS A 58 -8.59 8.81 1.10
C HIS A 58 -9.14 10.16 1.59
N ASN A 59 -10.45 10.39 1.41
CA ASN A 59 -11.14 11.67 1.66
C ASN A 59 -10.55 12.91 0.94
N ASN A 60 -9.76 12.69 -0.13
CA ASN A 60 -9.17 13.74 -0.95
C ASN A 60 -9.49 13.53 -2.45
N THR A 61 -10.78 13.58 -2.77
CA THR A 61 -11.31 13.40 -4.12
C THR A 61 -10.83 14.44 -5.14
N LYS A 62 -10.27 15.57 -4.70
CA LYS A 62 -9.78 16.63 -5.59
C LYS A 62 -8.45 16.28 -6.25
N THR A 63 -7.60 15.48 -5.60
CA THR A 63 -6.26 15.10 -6.13
C THR A 63 -6.13 13.61 -6.41
N HIS A 64 -7.07 12.78 -5.96
CA HIS A 64 -7.20 11.37 -6.33
C HIS A 64 -8.61 11.11 -6.84
N PRO A 65 -8.91 11.28 -8.14
CA PRO A 65 -10.28 11.20 -8.67
C PRO A 65 -10.80 9.78 -8.93
N GLU A 66 -9.93 8.77 -9.09
CA GLU A 66 -10.31 7.39 -9.44
C GLU A 66 -9.83 6.39 -8.38
N ALA A 67 -10.65 5.40 -8.04
CA ALA A 67 -10.27 4.27 -7.20
C ALA A 67 -11.00 2.98 -7.67
N PRO A 68 -10.37 1.80 -7.61
CA PRO A 68 -9.02 1.58 -7.11
C PRO A 68 -7.93 2.01 -8.10
N HIS A 69 -6.82 2.56 -7.61
CA HIS A 69 -5.65 2.90 -8.43
C HIS A 69 -4.36 2.37 -7.80
N GLU A 70 -3.38 2.08 -8.65
CA GLU A 70 -2.08 1.59 -8.22
C GLU A 70 -1.08 2.72 -7.99
N HIS A 71 -0.19 2.48 -7.05
CA HIS A 71 1.02 3.26 -6.84
C HIS A 71 2.24 2.37 -6.79
N THR A 72 3.36 2.88 -7.28
CA THR A 72 4.64 2.19 -7.26
C THR A 72 5.63 2.91 -6.36
N TRP A 73 6.52 2.15 -5.72
CA TRP A 73 7.54 2.71 -4.84
C TRP A 73 8.90 2.66 -5.52
N THR A 74 9.55 3.81 -5.61
CA THR A 74 10.96 3.94 -5.99
C THR A 74 11.77 4.47 -4.82
N TYR A 75 13.08 4.31 -4.87
CA TYR A 75 13.99 4.71 -3.80
C TYR A 75 15.19 5.44 -4.41
N ASP A 76 15.61 6.54 -3.80
CA ASP A 76 16.86 7.18 -4.20
C ASP A 76 18.10 6.39 -3.73
N LYS A 77 19.28 6.92 -4.06
CA LYS A 77 20.58 6.36 -3.68
C LYS A 77 20.78 6.25 -2.16
N ASP A 78 20.10 7.08 -1.37
CA ASP A 78 20.20 7.12 0.09
C ASP A 78 19.12 6.24 0.75
N GLY A 79 18.22 5.66 -0.06
CA GLY A 79 17.14 4.78 0.38
C GLY A 79 15.87 5.50 0.77
N ASN A 80 15.73 6.80 0.46
CA ASN A 80 14.49 7.52 0.70
C ASN A 80 13.43 7.10 -0.32
N PRO A 81 12.20 6.83 0.13
CA PRO A 81 11.13 6.37 -0.76
C PRO A 81 10.44 7.51 -1.50
N PHE A 82 10.02 7.22 -2.73
CA PHE A 82 9.05 8.00 -3.50
C PHE A 82 7.91 7.06 -3.88
N ARG A 83 6.68 7.48 -3.60
CA ARG A 83 5.46 6.77 -4.01
C ARG A 83 4.87 7.54 -5.19
N ASN A 84 4.83 6.90 -6.35
CA ASN A 84 4.32 7.46 -7.60
C ASN A 84 2.94 6.89 -7.88
#